data_AF-A0A7S3N2U7-F1
#
_entry.id   AF-A0A7S3N2U7-F1
#
_cell.length_a   1.000
_cell.length_b   1.000
_cell.length_c   1.000
_cell.angle_alpha   90.00
_cell.angle_beta   90.00
_cell.angle_gamma   90.00
#
_symmetry.space_group_name_H-M   'P 1'
#
loop_
_entity.id
_entity.type
_entity.pdbx_description
1 polymer ?
#
loop_
_entity_poly.entity_id
_entity_poly.type
_entity_poly.pdbx_seq_one_letter_code
_entity_poly.pdbx_strand_id
1 'polypeptide(L)'
;IAMYFGYLSYYTIMLIVPAVIGIPVFTIQTVYTNGEKVTDIVNIIFCVFMVIWTIVFYEYWKRKEVGYSVTWGQTDFEEDEVERADYKGIFRRSPVNDKREKYFSSYKRFIRIIVSLSITLFMIACVIATIY
;
A
#
# COMPACT_ATOMS: atom_id res chain seq x y z
N ILE A 1 17.19 -0.26 2.97
CA ILE A 1 17.52 -1.04 1.75
C ILE A 1 17.08 -2.51 1.86
N ALA A 2 17.35 -3.20 2.97
CA ALA A 2 17.01 -4.62 3.16
C ALA A 2 15.50 -4.92 3.09
N MET A 3 14.66 -4.07 3.72
CA MET A 3 13.20 -4.19 3.63
C MET A 3 12.67 -4.18 2.19
N TYR A 4 13.25 -3.35 1.31
CA TYR A 4 12.86 -3.27 -0.10
C TYR A 4 13.14 -4.59 -0.84
N PHE A 5 14.36 -5.14 -0.71
CA PHE A 5 14.71 -6.40 -1.36
C PHE A 5 13.94 -7.59 -0.76
N GLY A 6 13.68 -7.56 0.55
CA GLY A 6 12.81 -8.54 1.22
C GLY A 6 11.38 -8.52 0.66
N TYR A 7 10.82 -7.33 0.46
CA TYR A 7 9.50 -7.17 -0.17
C TYR A 7 9.49 -7.62 -1.62
N LEU A 8 10.49 -7.21 -2.39
CA LEU A 8 10.60 -7.55 -3.81
C LEU A 8 10.65 -9.06 -4.03
N SER A 9 11.48 -9.78 -3.27
CA SER A 9 11.58 -11.24 -3.35
C SER A 9 10.27 -11.92 -2.93
N TYR A 10 9.61 -11.41 -1.90
CA TYR A 10 8.30 -11.90 -1.50
C TYR A 10 7.24 -11.69 -2.59
N TYR A 11 7.22 -10.50 -3.19
CA TYR A 11 6.28 -10.09 -4.22
C TYR A 11 6.39 -10.98 -5.46
N THR A 12 7.61 -11.22 -5.96
CA THR A 12 7.82 -12.04 -7.15
C THR A 12 7.39 -13.49 -6.94
N ILE A 13 7.62 -14.06 -5.75
CA ILE A 13 7.17 -15.43 -5.43
C ILE A 13 5.65 -15.50 -5.32
N MET A 14 5.02 -14.53 -4.65
CA MET A 14 3.57 -14.55 -4.46
C MET A 14 2.79 -14.32 -5.76
N LEU A 15 3.35 -13.59 -6.71
CA LEU A 15 2.76 -13.38 -8.05
C LEU A 15 2.71 -14.66 -8.90
N ILE A 16 3.51 -15.68 -8.58
CA ILE A 16 3.46 -16.96 -9.31
C ILE A 16 2.06 -17.60 -9.18
N VAL A 17 1.41 -17.46 -8.01
CA VAL A 17 0.08 -18.06 -7.74
C VAL A 17 -0.99 -17.54 -8.71
N PRO A 18 -1.25 -16.21 -8.81
CA PRO A 18 -2.21 -15.69 -9.77
C PRO A 18 -1.75 -15.85 -11.22
N ALA A 19 -0.44 -15.89 -11.50
CA ALA A 19 0.05 -16.16 -12.86
C ALA A 19 -0.31 -17.57 -13.32
N VAL A 20 -0.10 -18.59 -12.48
CA VAL A 20 -0.42 -19.99 -12.81
C VAL A 20 -1.94 -20.18 -13.00
N ILE A 21 -2.76 -19.54 -12.18
CA ILE A 21 -4.23 -19.63 -12.29
C ILE A 21 -4.76 -18.77 -13.45
N GLY A 22 -4.12 -17.63 -13.72
CA GLY A 22 -4.48 -16.71 -14.78
C GLY A 22 -4.29 -17.27 -16.19
N ILE A 23 -3.29 -18.14 -16.40
CA ILE A 23 -3.02 -18.73 -17.73
C ILE A 23 -4.21 -19.58 -18.23
N PRO A 24 -4.75 -20.55 -17.48
CA PRO A 24 -5.96 -21.28 -17.87
C PRO A 24 -7.16 -20.35 -18.09
N VAL A 25 -7.38 -19.39 -17.19
CA VAL A 25 -8.48 -18.42 -17.29
C VAL A 25 -8.37 -17.63 -18.60
N PHE A 26 -7.19 -17.15 -18.94
CA PHE A 26 -6.92 -16.43 -20.18
C PHE A 26 -7.15 -17.30 -21.43
N THR A 27 -6.71 -18.56 -21.40
CA THR A 27 -6.97 -19.49 -22.53
C THR A 27 -8.46 -19.75 -22.73
N ILE A 28 -9.22 -19.92 -21.65
CA ILE A 28 -10.68 -20.13 -21.70
C ILE A 28 -11.36 -18.86 -22.23
N GLN A 29 -11.01 -17.68 -21.73
CA GLN A 29 -11.54 -16.40 -22.23
C GLN A 29 -11.23 -16.16 -23.72
N THR A 30 -10.09 -16.65 -24.22
CA THR A 30 -9.71 -16.49 -25.63
C THR A 30 -10.44 -17.49 -26.54
N VAL A 31 -10.69 -18.71 -26.05
CA VAL A 31 -11.37 -19.76 -26.81
C VAL A 31 -12.88 -19.53 -26.87
N TYR A 32 -13.49 -19.12 -25.76
CA TYR A 32 -14.91 -18.80 -25.68
C TYR A 32 -15.09 -17.30 -25.87
N THR A 33 -15.57 -16.88 -27.05
CA THR A 33 -15.79 -15.47 -27.39
C THR A 33 -16.65 -14.76 -26.34
N ASN A 34 -16.33 -13.48 -26.07
CA ASN A 34 -17.08 -12.57 -25.19
C ASN A 34 -18.60 -12.63 -25.50
N GLY A 35 -19.38 -13.25 -24.61
CA GLY A 35 -20.83 -13.41 -24.77
C GLY A 35 -21.39 -14.76 -24.31
N GLU A 36 -20.54 -15.76 -24.07
CA GLU A 36 -20.98 -17.03 -23.48
C GLU A 36 -21.05 -16.95 -21.95
N LYS A 37 -22.09 -17.54 -21.34
CA LYS A 37 -22.24 -17.62 -19.87
C LYS A 37 -21.01 -18.22 -19.17
N VAL A 38 -20.24 -19.04 -19.87
CA VAL A 38 -19.01 -19.66 -19.37
C VAL A 38 -17.95 -18.61 -19.02
N THR A 39 -17.76 -17.58 -19.85
CA THR A 39 -16.74 -16.53 -19.59
C THR A 39 -17.10 -15.70 -18.36
N ASP A 40 -18.38 -15.39 -18.18
CA ASP A 40 -18.86 -14.60 -17.03
C ASP A 40 -18.67 -15.36 -15.72
N ILE A 41 -19.01 -16.65 -15.70
CA ILE A 41 -18.82 -17.50 -14.53
C ILE A 41 -17.32 -17.59 -14.17
N VAL A 42 -16.46 -17.81 -15.16
CA VAL A 42 -15.01 -17.88 -14.97
C VAL A 42 -14.45 -16.55 -14.45
N ASN A 43 -14.93 -15.41 -14.98
CA ASN A 43 -14.54 -14.09 -14.51
C ASN A 43 -14.90 -13.86 -13.04
N ILE A 44 -16.13 -14.21 -12.64
CA ILE A 44 -16.58 -14.06 -11.25
C ILE A 44 -15.71 -14.92 -10.32
N ILE A 45 -15.46 -16.18 -10.69
CA ILE A 45 -14.59 -17.08 -9.91
C ILE A 45 -13.18 -16.51 -9.79
N PHE A 46 -12.61 -16.02 -10.89
CA PHE A 46 -11.28 -15.41 -10.90
C PHE A 46 -11.21 -14.12 -10.07
N CYS A 47 -12.24 -13.28 -10.13
CA CYS A 47 -12.35 -12.07 -9.30
C CYS A 47 -12.38 -12.41 -7.80
N VAL A 48 -13.18 -13.40 -7.39
CA VAL A 48 -13.23 -13.86 -5.98
C VAL A 48 -11.86 -14.38 -5.56
N PHE A 49 -11.21 -15.20 -6.39
CA PHE A 49 -9.85 -15.66 -6.16
C PHE A 49 -8.86 -14.50 -5.99
N MET A 50 -8.88 -13.50 -6.88
CA MET A 50 -7.98 -12.34 -6.83
C MET A 50 -8.18 -11.50 -5.56
N VAL A 51 -9.42 -11.32 -5.12
CA VAL A 51 -9.72 -10.63 -3.84
C VAL A 51 -9.12 -11.40 -2.67
N ILE A 52 -9.38 -12.72 -2.59
CA ILE A 52 -8.85 -13.58 -1.53
C ILE A 52 -7.31 -13.56 -1.55
N TRP A 53 -6.71 -13.75 -2.72
CA TRP A 53 -5.27 -13.73 -2.90
C TRP A 53 -4.67 -12.39 -2.47
N THR A 54 -5.29 -11.25 -2.83
CA THR A 54 -4.81 -9.92 -2.44
C THR A 54 -4.82 -9.73 -0.92
N ILE A 55 -5.88 -10.19 -0.24
CA ILE A 55 -5.98 -10.13 1.22
C ILE A 55 -4.88 -11.00 1.85
N VAL A 56 -4.72 -12.24 1.39
CA VAL A 56 -3.69 -13.16 1.90
C VAL A 56 -2.30 -12.58 1.65
N PHE A 57 -2.04 -12.05 0.46
CA PHE A 57 -0.79 -11.41 0.08
C PHE A 57 -0.44 -10.26 1.04
N TYR A 58 -1.41 -9.38 1.32
CA TYR A 58 -1.21 -8.23 2.18
C TYR A 58 -0.98 -8.64 3.65
N GLU A 59 -1.83 -9.50 4.20
CA GLU A 59 -1.75 -9.93 5.60
C GLU A 59 -0.48 -10.75 5.88
N TYR A 60 -0.07 -11.59 4.94
CA TYR A 60 1.14 -12.38 5.11
C TYR A 60 2.40 -11.51 4.99
N TRP A 61 2.40 -10.50 4.12
CA TRP A 61 3.48 -9.51 4.11
C TRP A 61 3.54 -8.75 5.43
N LYS A 62 2.41 -8.26 5.94
CA LYS A 62 2.33 -7.53 7.22
C LYS A 62 2.95 -8.33 8.37
N ARG A 63 2.70 -9.64 8.43
CA ARG A 63 3.33 -10.53 9.42
C ARG A 63 4.85 -10.65 9.21
N LYS A 64 5.30 -10.82 7.96
CA LYS A 64 6.73 -10.92 7.64
C LYS A 64 7.49 -9.62 7.92
N GLU A 65 6.90 -8.48 7.61
CA GLU A 65 7.45 -7.15 7.85
C GLU A 65 7.72 -6.94 9.35
N VAL A 66 6.77 -7.30 10.21
CA VAL A 66 6.97 -7.26 11.68
C VAL A 66 8.10 -8.20 12.09
N GLY A 67 8.14 -9.43 11.56
CA GLY A 67 9.22 -10.38 11.86
C GLY A 67 10.61 -9.85 11.46
N TYR A 68 10.72 -9.19 10.30
CA TYR A 68 11.97 -8.57 9.86
C TYR A 68 12.35 -7.36 10.72
N SER A 69 11.38 -6.51 11.09
CA SER A 69 11.61 -5.38 11.99
C SER A 69 12.18 -5.87 13.33
N VAL A 70 11.61 -6.91 13.94
CA VAL A 70 12.12 -7.47 15.21
C VAL A 70 13.52 -8.09 15.03
N THR A 71 13.72 -8.91 14.00
CA THR A 71 15.00 -9.60 13.76
C THR A 71 16.15 -8.62 13.51
N TRP A 72 15.86 -7.47 12.89
CA TRP A 72 16.84 -6.43 12.60
C TRP A 72 16.87 -5.32 13.66
N GLY A 73 16.17 -5.49 14.78
CA GLY A 73 16.16 -4.51 15.88
C GLY A 73 15.59 -3.14 15.49
N GLN A 74 14.71 -3.09 14.49
CA GLN A 74 14.05 -1.87 14.01
C GLN A 74 12.69 -1.64 14.69
N THR A 75 12.52 -2.08 15.94
CA THR A 75 11.24 -1.93 16.67
C THR A 75 11.18 -0.57 17.38
N ASP A 76 12.31 -0.06 17.86
CA ASP A 76 12.39 1.19 18.65
C ASP A 76 12.97 2.38 17.84
N PHE A 77 12.90 2.30 16.51
CA PHE A 77 13.51 3.29 15.61
C PHE A 77 12.99 4.73 15.82
N GLU A 78 11.76 4.88 16.32
CA GLU A 78 11.15 6.20 16.58
C GLU A 78 11.87 6.97 17.69
N GLU A 79 12.52 6.29 18.65
CA GLU A 79 13.24 6.95 19.74
C GLU A 79 14.58 7.55 19.26
N ASP A 80 15.19 6.93 18.26
CA ASP A 80 16.46 7.33 17.66
C ASP A 80 16.31 8.28 16.47
N GLU A 81 15.09 8.50 15.97
CA GLU A 81 14.84 9.35 14.81
C GLU A 81 15.02 10.85 15.15
N VAL A 82 15.94 11.51 14.45
CA VAL A 82 16.17 12.95 14.61
C VAL A 82 15.13 13.74 13.82
N GLU A 83 14.62 14.83 14.41
CA GLU A 83 13.71 15.75 13.71
C GLU A 83 14.32 16.21 12.37
N ARG A 84 13.52 16.16 11.30
CA ARG A 84 13.93 16.65 9.99
C ARG A 84 14.35 18.12 10.09
N ALA A 85 15.45 18.50 9.43
CA ALA A 85 16.02 19.84 9.51
C ALA A 85 14.99 20.96 9.19
N ASP A 86 14.13 20.74 8.19
CA ASP A 86 13.10 21.68 7.76
C ASP A 86 11.80 21.63 8.57
N TYR A 87 11.76 20.84 9.65
CA TYR A 87 10.55 20.69 10.45
C TYR A 87 10.27 21.97 11.26
N LYS A 88 9.13 22.60 10.93
CA LYS A 88 8.64 23.83 11.56
C LYS A 88 7.57 23.48 12.60
N GLY A 89 7.76 23.92 13.83
CA GLY A 89 6.82 23.75 14.93
C GLY A 89 7.10 24.72 16.06
N ILE A 90 6.20 24.75 17.04
CA ILE A 90 6.40 25.53 18.26
C ILE A 90 7.02 24.60 19.30
N PHE A 91 8.07 25.03 19.99
CA PHE A 91 8.65 24.22 21.06
C PHE A 91 7.63 24.01 22.19
N ARG A 92 7.36 22.75 22.49
CA ARG A 92 6.49 22.30 23.58
C ARG A 92 7.24 21.22 24.37
N ARG A 93 6.93 21.10 25.66
CA ARG A 93 7.37 19.96 26.47
C ARG A 93 6.45 18.77 26.19
N SER A 94 7.04 17.65 25.78
CA SER A 94 6.30 16.43 25.49
C SER A 94 5.59 15.93 26.76
N PRO A 95 4.31 15.52 26.69
CA PRO A 95 3.59 15.02 27.86
C PRO A 95 4.03 13.60 28.27
N VAL A 96 4.81 12.88 27.45
CA VAL A 96 5.19 11.48 27.68
C VAL A 96 6.59 11.38 28.28
N ASN A 97 7.58 12.02 27.65
CA ASN A 97 8.98 11.91 28.02
C ASN A 97 9.59 13.22 28.57
N ASP A 98 8.77 14.27 28.65
CA ASP A 98 9.13 15.54 29.26
C ASP A 98 10.28 16.31 28.55
N LYS A 99 10.69 15.84 27.37
CA LYS A 99 11.70 16.46 26.50
C LYS A 99 11.09 17.64 25.73
N ARG A 100 11.93 18.61 25.32
CA ARG A 100 11.49 19.71 24.42
C ARG A 100 11.44 19.19 22.99
N GLU A 101 10.26 19.20 22.38
CA GLU A 101 10.00 18.77 20.99
C GLU A 101 9.28 19.89 20.22
N LYS A 102 9.44 19.92 18.90
CA LYS A 102 8.64 20.83 18.07
C LYS A 102 7.25 20.23 17.84
N TYR A 103 6.22 20.92 18.32
CA TYR A 103 4.84 20.52 18.08
C TYR A 103 4.24 21.29 16.89
N PHE A 104 3.64 20.54 15.95
CA PHE A 104 2.83 21.09 14.87
C PHE A 104 1.36 20.78 15.11
N SER A 105 0.51 21.81 15.08
CA SER A 105 -0.92 21.68 15.39
C SER A 105 -1.63 20.70 14.45
N SER A 106 -2.36 19.73 15.03
CA SER A 106 -3.12 18.72 14.30
C SER A 106 -4.13 19.32 13.30
N TYR A 107 -4.77 20.45 13.64
CA TYR A 107 -5.70 21.13 12.73
C TYR A 107 -5.00 21.67 11.48
N LYS A 108 -3.83 22.31 11.65
CA LYS A 108 -3.02 22.79 10.52
C LYS A 108 -2.52 21.62 9.66
N ARG A 109 -2.18 20.48 10.28
CA ARG A 109 -1.78 19.25 9.58
C ARG A 109 -2.94 18.70 8.75
N PHE A 110 -4.13 18.66 9.35
CA PHE A 110 -5.34 18.19 8.69
C PHE A 110 -5.72 19.04 7.49
N ILE A 111 -5.69 20.38 7.59
CA ILE A 111 -5.91 21.27 6.44
C ILE A 111 -4.89 20.99 5.33
N ARG A 112 -3.60 20.84 5.65
CA ARG A 112 -2.58 20.52 4.64
C ARG A 112 -2.85 19.19 3.95
N ILE A 113 -3.29 18.17 4.70
CA ILE A 113 -3.68 16.88 4.14
C ILE A 113 -4.87 17.06 3.18
N ILE A 114 -5.91 17.80 3.57
CA ILE A 114 -7.06 18.08 2.71
C ILE A 114 -6.63 18.80 1.43
N VAL A 115 -5.78 19.83 1.53
CA VAL A 115 -5.27 20.56 0.35
C VAL A 115 -4.45 19.64 -0.55
N SER A 116 -3.60 18.76 0.00
CA SER A 116 -2.88 17.78 -0.82
C SER A 116 -3.82 16.78 -1.49
N LEU A 117 -4.89 16.38 -0.80
CA LEU A 117 -5.89 15.45 -1.31
C LEU A 117 -6.74 16.10 -2.41
N SER A 118 -7.10 17.38 -2.28
CA SER A 118 -7.82 18.10 -3.33
C SER A 118 -6.97 18.29 -4.59
N ILE A 119 -5.68 18.62 -4.45
CA ILE A 119 -4.76 18.74 -5.59
C ILE A 119 -4.59 17.40 -6.31
N THR A 120 -4.41 16.30 -5.57
CA THR A 120 -4.27 14.97 -6.16
C THR A 120 -5.54 14.52 -6.88
N LEU A 121 -6.72 14.74 -6.28
CA LEU A 121 -8.01 14.48 -6.95
C LEU A 121 -8.22 15.33 -8.19
N PHE A 122 -7.82 16.61 -8.16
CA PHE A 122 -7.86 17.49 -9.33
C PHE A 122 -6.98 16.95 -10.47
N MET A 123 -5.75 16.54 -10.18
CA MET A 123 -4.85 15.94 -11.17
C MET A 123 -5.45 14.66 -11.78
N ILE A 124 -6.08 13.81 -10.96
CA ILE A 124 -6.78 12.60 -11.45
C ILE A 124 -7.95 13.00 -12.37
N ALA A 125 -8.74 14.00 -11.98
CA ALA A 125 -9.86 14.47 -12.79
C ALA A 125 -9.39 15.05 -14.14
N CYS A 126 -8.28 15.79 -14.17
CA CYS A 126 -7.68 16.26 -15.42
C CYS A 126 -7.27 15.11 -16.34
N VAL A 127 -6.63 14.07 -15.80
CA VAL A 127 -6.27 12.88 -16.60
C VAL A 127 -7.52 12.23 -17.19
N ILE A 128 -8.57 12.05 -16.39
CA ILE A 128 -9.84 11.49 -16.87
C ILE A 128 -10.43 12.36 -17.98
N ALA A 129 -10.47 13.69 -17.80
CA ALA A 129 -10.98 14.63 -18.79
C ALA A 129 -10.18 14.67 -20.11
N THR A 130 -8.92 14.19 -20.13
CA THR A 130 -8.15 14.06 -21.38
C THR A 130 -8.40 12.75 -22.13
N ILE A 131 -8.90 11.73 -21.43
CA ILE A 131 -9.20 10.41 -22.03
C ILE A 131 -10.57 10.42 -22.70
N TYR A 132 -11.51 11.23 -22.19
CA TYR A 132 -12.84 11.46 -22.76
C TYR A 132 -12.85 12.65 -23.71
#